data_AF-D0NAZ1-F1
#
_entry.id   AF-D0NAZ1-F1
#
_cell.length_a   1.000
_cell.length_b   1.000
_cell.length_c   1.000
_cell.angle_alpha   90.00
_cell.angle_beta   90.00
_cell.angle_gamma   90.00
#
_symmetry.space_group_name_H-M   'P 1'
#
loop_
_entity.id
_entity.type
_entity.pdbx_description
1 polymer ?
#
loop_
_entity_poly.entity_id
_entity_poly.type
_entity_poly.pdbx_seq_one_letter_code
_entity_poly.pdbx_strand_id
1 'polypeptide(L)'
;MLVRANKSKPIYRATEIAASHTHLVYYTPPYHPELQPIELIWANIKVGIADDPASDMAELRSKIDAGFASVVSDTWTDAYQHTQYFEQKYLQLADECELVSDSEENGHDSCKDSDVSD
;
A
#
# COMPACT_ATOMS: atom_id res chain seq x y z
N MET A 1 6.24 12.94 -24.87
CA MET A 1 7.05 13.04 -23.64
C MET A 1 7.00 14.41 -22.95
N LEU A 2 6.84 15.54 -23.66
CA LEU A 2 6.77 16.90 -23.07
C LEU A 2 5.62 17.15 -22.08
N VAL A 3 4.44 16.56 -22.29
CA VAL A 3 3.26 16.78 -21.43
C VAL A 3 3.44 16.21 -20.02
N ARG A 4 4.12 15.06 -19.88
CA ARG A 4 4.41 14.46 -18.56
C ARG A 4 5.40 15.29 -17.75
N ALA A 5 6.42 15.86 -18.39
CA ALA A 5 7.45 16.67 -17.74
C ALA A 5 6.94 18.02 -17.22
N ASN A 6 5.88 18.57 -17.83
CA ASN A 6 5.31 19.88 -17.46
C ASN A 6 4.05 19.77 -16.60
N LYS A 7 3.62 18.56 -16.22
CA LYS A 7 2.47 18.39 -15.35
C LYS A 7 2.84 18.82 -13.94
N SER A 8 2.04 19.69 -13.33
CA SER A 8 2.23 20.07 -11.93
C SER A 8 2.16 18.85 -11.02
N LYS A 9 2.96 18.85 -9.95
CA LYS A 9 2.90 17.79 -8.95
C LYS A 9 1.48 17.72 -8.37
N PRO A 10 0.89 16.53 -8.26
CA PRO A 10 -0.42 16.39 -7.66
C PRO A 10 -0.38 16.88 -6.21
N ILE A 11 -1.43 17.61 -5.83
CA ILE A 11 -1.64 18.07 -4.45
C ILE A 11 -2.67 17.13 -3.82
N TYR A 12 -2.28 16.47 -2.73
CA TYR A 12 -3.15 15.55 -2.00
C TYR A 12 -3.76 16.27 -0.80
N ARG A 13 -5.08 16.51 -0.84
CA ARG A 13 -5.81 17.24 0.22
C ARG A 13 -5.65 16.61 1.60
N ALA A 14 -5.64 15.29 1.68
CA ALA A 14 -5.44 14.58 2.95
C ALA A 14 -4.08 14.94 3.59
N THR A 15 -3.03 15.07 2.79
CA THR A 15 -1.69 15.47 3.26
C THR A 15 -1.66 16.91 3.72
N GLU A 16 -2.33 17.83 3.01
CA GLU A 16 -2.43 19.23 3.44
C GLU A 16 -3.12 19.35 4.81
N ILE A 17 -4.22 18.62 5.00
CA ILE A 17 -4.97 18.60 6.27
C ILE A 17 -4.14 17.98 7.39
N ALA A 18 -3.45 16.86 7.15
CA ALA A 18 -2.58 16.25 8.16
C ALA A 18 -1.42 17.19 8.55
N ALA A 19 -0.78 17.82 7.56
CA ALA A 19 0.33 18.75 7.79
C ALA A 19 -0.12 20.00 8.55
N SER A 20 -1.34 20.51 8.32
CA SER A 20 -1.87 21.66 9.08
C SER A 20 -2.06 21.35 10.58
N HIS A 21 -2.09 20.07 10.94
CA HIS A 21 -2.16 19.57 12.31
C HIS A 21 -0.82 18.97 12.77
N THR A 22 0.30 19.32 12.13
CA THR A 22 1.66 18.84 12.47
C THR A 22 1.87 17.32 12.35
N HIS A 23 1.05 16.64 11.56
CA HIS A 23 1.20 15.21 11.29
C HIS A 23 1.99 14.97 10.00
N LEU A 24 2.87 13.96 10.03
CA LEU A 24 3.55 13.45 8.85
C LEU A 24 2.74 12.29 8.26
N VAL A 25 2.57 12.30 6.93
CA VAL A 25 1.87 11.25 6.20
C VAL A 25 2.89 10.36 5.51
N TYR A 26 2.84 9.07 5.83
CA TYR A 26 3.58 8.02 5.13
C TYR A 26 2.66 7.29 4.17
N TYR A 27 3.21 6.89 3.03
CA TYR A 27 2.50 6.11 2.02
C TYR A 27 3.03 4.69 2.05
N THR A 28 2.13 3.72 2.10
CA THR A 28 2.47 2.31 1.90
C THR A 28 2.39 1.96 0.43
N PRO A 29 3.26 1.04 -0.04
CA PRO A 29 3.17 0.53 -1.40
C PRO A 29 1.84 -0.23 -1.60
N PRO A 30 1.31 -0.26 -2.83
CA PRO A 30 0.07 -0.96 -3.13
C PRO A 30 0.23 -2.48 -2.94
N TYR A 31 -0.85 -3.16 -2.53
CA TYR A 31 -0.88 -4.62 -2.29
C TYR A 31 0.00 -5.13 -1.14
N HIS A 32 0.37 -4.26 -0.21
CA HIS A 32 1.15 -4.61 0.98
C HIS A 32 0.39 -4.30 2.29
N PRO A 33 -0.74 -4.99 2.56
CA PRO A 33 -1.54 -4.76 3.77
C PRO A 33 -0.78 -5.07 5.07
N GLU A 34 0.24 -5.93 5.03
CA GLU A 34 1.15 -6.22 6.15
C GLU A 34 1.93 -5.00 6.65
N LEU A 35 2.08 -3.98 5.79
CA LEU A 35 2.68 -2.69 6.14
C LEU A 35 1.67 -1.70 6.73
N GLN A 36 0.40 -2.10 6.89
CA GLN A 36 -0.68 -1.25 7.39
C GLN A 36 -1.23 -1.84 8.70
N PRO A 37 -0.72 -1.44 9.88
CA PRO A 37 -1.12 -2.02 11.17
C PRO A 37 -2.64 -2.01 11.41
N ILE A 38 -3.35 -1.00 10.89
CA ILE A 38 -4.80 -0.89 11.00
C ILE A 38 -5.54 -2.06 10.35
N GLU A 39 -5.01 -2.65 9.27
CA GLU A 39 -5.60 -3.81 8.60
C GLU A 39 -5.51 -5.06 9.50
N LEU A 40 -4.42 -5.21 10.26
CA LEU A 40 -4.25 -6.31 11.22
C LEU A 40 -5.25 -6.21 12.38
N ILE A 41 -5.47 -5.00 12.89
CA ILE A 41 -6.47 -4.75 13.94
C ILE A 41 -7.88 -5.03 13.41
N TRP A 42 -8.18 -4.59 12.18
CA TRP A 42 -9.46 -4.91 11.55
C TRP A 42 -9.63 -6.42 11.31
N ALA A 43 -8.57 -7.13 10.94
CA ALA A 43 -8.62 -8.58 10.78
C ALA A 43 -9.03 -9.26 12.10
N ASN A 44 -8.46 -8.83 13.24
CA ASN A 44 -8.83 -9.33 14.55
C ASN A 44 -10.33 -9.12 14.87
N ILE A 45 -10.84 -7.91 14.64
CA ILE A 45 -12.25 -7.57 14.89
C ILE A 45 -13.18 -8.37 13.97
N LYS A 46 -12.81 -8.51 12.69
CA LYS A 46 -13.62 -9.20 11.69
C LYS A 46 -13.80 -10.69 12.00
N VAL A 47 -12.81 -11.34 12.62
CA VAL A 47 -12.92 -12.76 13.01
C VAL A 47 -14.13 -12.96 13.93
N GLY A 48 -14.29 -12.13 14.97
CA GLY A 48 -15.44 -12.25 15.87
C GLY A 48 -16.79 -12.00 15.20
N ILE A 49 -16.85 -11.07 14.24
CA ILE A 49 -18.06 -10.79 13.46
C ILE A 49 -18.36 -11.91 12.46
N ALA A 50 -17.33 -12.60 11.94
CA ALA A 50 -17.52 -13.72 11.03
C ALA A 50 -18.13 -14.94 11.74
N ASP A 51 -17.75 -15.17 13.00
CA ASP A 51 -18.29 -16.26 13.83
C ASP A 51 -19.74 -16.01 14.26
N ASP A 52 -20.11 -14.75 14.46
CA ASP A 52 -21.47 -14.31 14.81
C ASP A 52 -21.91 -13.12 13.94
N PRO A 53 -22.32 -13.36 12.68
CA PRO A 53 -22.67 -12.31 11.73
C PRO A 53 -23.85 -11.46 12.19
N ALA A 54 -23.77 -10.15 11.96
CA ALA A 54 -24.88 -9.24 12.23
C ALA A 54 -26.02 -9.40 11.21
N SER A 55 -27.25 -9.23 11.68
CA SER A 55 -28.46 -9.28 10.86
C SER A 55 -28.83 -7.92 10.25
N ASP A 56 -28.39 -6.82 10.88
CA ASP A 56 -28.61 -5.45 10.41
C ASP A 56 -27.43 -4.51 10.73
N MET A 57 -27.53 -3.26 10.27
CA MET A 57 -26.47 -2.26 10.43
C MET A 57 -26.29 -1.78 11.88
N ALA A 58 -27.34 -1.79 12.69
CA ALA A 58 -27.28 -1.35 14.09
C ALA A 58 -26.58 -2.41 14.94
N GLU A 59 -26.89 -3.67 14.69
CA GLU A 59 -26.21 -4.82 15.27
C GLU A 59 -24.74 -4.86 14.81
N LEU A 60 -24.47 -4.68 13.50
CA LEU A 60 -23.11 -4.64 12.98
C LEU A 60 -22.29 -3.55 13.67
N ARG A 61 -22.86 -2.35 13.84
CA ARG A 61 -22.20 -1.26 14.56
C ARG A 61 -21.89 -1.65 16.01
N SER A 62 -22.85 -2.26 16.70
CA SER A 62 -22.67 -2.71 18.09
C SER A 62 -21.56 -3.75 18.21
N LYS A 63 -21.48 -4.69 17.25
CA LYS A 63 -20.41 -5.70 17.21
C LYS A 63 -19.04 -5.11 16.87
N ILE A 64 -18.97 -4.12 15.98
CA ILE A 64 -17.73 -3.40 15.70
C ILE A 64 -17.24 -2.66 16.95
N ASP A 65 -18.13 -1.93 17.63
CA ASP A 65 -17.79 -1.20 18.85
C ASP A 65 -17.32 -2.16 19.97
N ALA A 66 -18.00 -3.30 20.13
CA ALA A 66 -17.57 -4.37 21.06
C ALA A 66 -16.23 -4.99 20.66
N GLY A 67 -16.00 -5.19 19.36
CA GLY A 67 -14.73 -5.66 18.82
C GLY A 67 -13.58 -4.72 19.18
N PHE A 68 -13.72 -3.42 18.94
CA PHE A 68 -12.72 -2.42 19.34
C PHE A 68 -12.51 -2.38 20.85
N ALA A 69 -13.56 -2.52 21.66
CA ALA A 69 -13.44 -2.58 23.11
C ALA A 69 -12.66 -3.82 23.61
N SER A 70 -12.60 -4.89 22.83
CA SER A 70 -11.85 -6.10 23.14
C SER A 70 -10.36 -6.02 22.77
N VAL A 71 -9.96 -5.06 21.93
CA VAL A 71 -8.57 -4.89 21.50
C VAL A 71 -7.74 -4.32 22.65
N VAL A 72 -6.76 -5.08 23.12
CA VAL A 72 -5.87 -4.69 24.22
C VAL A 72 -4.56 -4.07 23.70
N SER A 73 -3.80 -3.45 24.60
CA SER A 73 -2.50 -2.81 24.27
C SER A 73 -1.52 -3.77 23.58
N ASP A 74 -1.52 -5.04 23.97
CA ASP A 74 -0.64 -6.04 23.39
C ASP A 74 -0.99 -6.28 21.91
N THR A 75 -2.27 -6.33 21.55
CA THR A 75 -2.72 -6.47 20.16
C THR A 75 -2.22 -5.32 19.26
N TRP A 76 -2.22 -4.09 19.78
CA TRP A 76 -1.65 -2.93 19.07
C TRP A 76 -0.13 -3.04 18.92
N THR A 77 0.54 -3.49 19.98
CA THR A 77 2.00 -3.65 19.99
C THR A 77 2.43 -4.76 19.01
N ASP A 78 1.70 -5.87 18.98
CA ASP A 78 1.94 -6.98 18.07
C ASP A 78 1.73 -6.54 16.60
N ALA A 79 0.66 -5.79 16.31
CA ALA A 79 0.43 -5.25 14.97
C ALA A 79 1.56 -4.31 14.53
N TYR A 80 2.05 -3.47 15.44
CA TYR A 80 3.19 -2.58 15.17
C TYR A 80 4.48 -3.38 14.90
N GLN A 81 4.82 -4.35 15.75
CA GLN A 81 6.01 -5.19 15.58
C GLN A 81 5.94 -6.01 14.28
N HIS A 82 4.76 -6.50 13.92
CA HIS A 82 4.53 -7.19 12.65
C HIS A 82 4.86 -6.30 11.45
N THR A 83 4.35 -5.06 11.43
CA THR A 83 4.66 -4.10 10.37
C THR A 83 6.15 -3.79 10.32
N GLN A 84 6.81 -3.56 11.46
CA GLN A 84 8.26 -3.32 11.51
C GLN A 84 9.08 -4.49 10.93
N TYR A 85 8.64 -5.73 11.19
CA TYR A 85 9.28 -6.92 10.63
C TYR A 85 9.22 -6.92 9.10
N PHE A 86 8.05 -6.63 8.53
CA PHE A 86 7.90 -6.57 7.07
C PHE A 86 8.62 -5.38 6.43
N GLU A 87 8.63 -4.22 7.08
CA GLU A 87 9.43 -3.06 6.65
C GLU A 87 10.91 -3.45 6.52
N GLN A 88 11.49 -4.05 7.55
CA GLN A 88 12.89 -4.48 7.53
C GLN A 88 13.16 -5.53 6.45
N LYS A 89 12.26 -6.51 6.33
CA LYS A 89 12.36 -7.55 5.30
C LYS A 89 12.38 -6.97 3.89
N TYR A 90 11.51 -6.00 3.59
CA TYR A 90 11.45 -5.40 2.27
C TYR A 90 12.62 -4.46 1.98
N LEU A 91 13.12 -3.74 2.99
CA LEU A 91 14.33 -2.95 2.85
C LEU A 91 15.54 -3.83 2.51
N GLN A 92 15.72 -4.95 3.22
CA GLN A 92 16.81 -5.90 2.94
C GLN A 92 16.71 -6.49 1.52
N LEU A 93 15.52 -6.89 1.08
CA LEU A 93 15.30 -7.41 -0.27
C LEU A 93 15.58 -6.35 -1.35
N ALA A 94 15.26 -5.08 -1.08
CA ALA A 94 15.54 -3.98 -2.00
C ALA A 94 17.06 -3.73 -2.12
N ASP A 95 17.79 -3.83 -1.02
CA ASP A 95 19.26 -3.68 -0.99
C ASP A 95 19.97 -4.85 -1.69
N GLU A 96 19.43 -6.07 -1.58
CA GLU A 96 19.95 -7.28 -2.25
C GLU A 96 19.65 -7.31 -3.76
N CYS A 97 18.60 -6.62 -4.21
CA CYS A 97 18.29 -6.42 -5.62
C CYS A 97 19.21 -5.37 -6.25
N GLU A 98 20.46 -5.74 -6.54
CA GLU A 98 21.36 -4.94 -7.37
C GLU A 98 20.74 -4.78 -8.77
N LEU A 99 20.23 -3.58 -9.09
CA LEU A 99 19.68 -3.30 -10.40
C LEU A 99 20.80 -3.40 -11.44
N VAL A 100 20.72 -4.42 -12.31
CA VAL A 100 21.50 -4.44 -13.55
C VAL A 100 21.10 -3.16 -14.29
N SER A 101 22.03 -2.20 -14.40
CA SER A 101 21.79 -1.01 -15.19
C SER A 101 21.55 -1.45 -16.63
N ASP A 102 20.38 -1.16 -17.19
CA ASP A 102 20.13 -1.26 -18.63
C ASP A 102 21.11 -0.30 -19.32
N SER A 103 22.30 -0.80 -19.66
CA SER A 103 23.22 -0.13 -20.55
C SER A 103 22.51 -0.01 -21.89
N GLU A 104 22.24 1.24 -22.29
CA GLU A 104 21.56 1.62 -23.53
C GLU A 104 22.14 0.86 -24.75
N GLU A 105 21.41 -0.12 -25.26
CA GLU A 105 21.70 -0.68 -26.60
C GLU A 105 21.26 0.34 -27.65
N ASN A 106 22.24 1.13 -28.09
CA ASN A 106 22.18 1.94 -29.30
C ASN A 106 21.75 1.09 -30.51
N GLY A 107 20.74 1.56 -31.22
CA GLY A 107 19.98 0.78 -32.19
C GLY A 107 20.61 0.57 -33.58
N HIS A 108 19.94 -0.26 -34.36
CA HIS A 108 19.74 -0.08 -35.80
C HIS A 108 18.57 -0.96 -36.26
N ASP A 109 17.36 -0.38 -36.31
CA ASP A 109 16.24 -0.96 -37.04
C ASP A 109 16.37 -0.56 -38.52
N SER A 110 16.74 -1.52 -39.36
CA SER A 110 16.66 -1.39 -40.82
C SER A 110 15.49 -2.22 -41.30
N CYS A 111 14.32 -1.60 -41.33
CA CYS A 111 13.17 -2.08 -42.08
C CYS A 111 13.55 -2.13 -43.57
N LYS A 112 13.67 -3.34 -44.13
CA LYS A 112 13.68 -3.56 -45.57
C LYS A 112 12.25 -3.84 -46.01
N ASP A 113 11.61 -2.81 -46.58
CA ASP A 113 10.47 -3.01 -47.47
C ASP A 113 10.97 -3.77 -48.71
N SER A 114 10.36 -4.91 -48.98
CA SER A 114 10.45 -5.54 -50.29
C SER A 114 9.04 -5.61 -50.88
N ASP A 115 8.78 -4.70 -51.81
CA ASP A 115 7.75 -4.78 -52.84
C ASP A 115 7.77 -6.17 -53.51
N VAL A 116 6.61 -6.81 -53.57
CA VAL A 116 6.33 -7.84 -54.58
C VAL A 116 5.13 -7.35 -55.38
N SER A 117 5.43 -6.98 -56.62
CA SER A 117 4.48 -6.70 -57.70
C SER A 117 3.76 -7.96 -58.18
N ASP A 118 2.56 -7.74 -58.77
CA ASP A 118 1.63 -8.66 -59.47
C ASP A 118 2.14 -10.05 -59.91
#